data_AF-A0A7K2U2W4-F1
#
_entry.id   AF-A0A7K2U2W4-F1
#
_cell.length_a   1.000
_cell.length_b   1.000
_cell.length_c   1.000
_cell.angle_alpha   90.00
_cell.angle_beta   90.00
_cell.angle_gamma   90.00
#
_symmetry.space_group_name_H-M   'P 1'
#
loop_
_entity.id
_entity.type
_entity.pdbx_description
1 polymer ?
#
loop_
_entity_poly.entity_id
_entity_poly.type
_entity_poly.pdbx_seq_one_letter_code
_entity_poly.pdbx_strand_id
1 'polypeptide(L)'
;MAALLAVFALVTWQVVADGPLLGPDERLGLALAGRGPRALSDLFADLGNMEVAVPALACAALVAWLRRDRREAVYAALAMVAVPVLVVPLKLWTDRQGPLTEATGYYPSGHTATAAVAYGAAAVLLAPYVRRSWMMFVAAVLLTAATSIGLVLRGYHWPLDVLASWCLAGAVLLVLGEVSSRSRRRSSSRTPSC
;
A
#
# COMPACT_ATOMS: atom_id res chain seq x y z
N MET A 1 3.52 -14.29 1.40
CA MET A 1 2.15 -14.18 1.95
C MET A 1 2.11 -14.44 3.45
N ALA A 2 2.39 -15.67 3.92
CA ALA A 2 2.26 -16.04 5.34
C ALA A 2 3.02 -15.10 6.29
N ALA A 3 4.27 -14.74 5.96
CA ALA A 3 5.06 -13.81 6.76
C ALA A 3 4.42 -12.40 6.86
N LEU A 4 3.87 -11.87 5.76
CA LEU A 4 3.20 -10.56 5.77
C LEU A 4 1.95 -10.60 6.66
N LEU A 5 1.14 -11.65 6.53
CA LEU A 5 -0.05 -11.82 7.36
C LEU A 5 0.30 -12.04 8.83
N ALA A 6 1.37 -12.78 9.12
CA ALA A 6 1.84 -12.99 10.49
C ALA A 6 2.33 -11.69 11.13
N VAL A 7 3.11 -10.88 10.41
CA VAL A 7 3.56 -9.56 10.89
C VAL A 7 2.36 -8.63 11.05
N PHE A 8 1.44 -8.58 10.08
CA PHE A 8 0.23 -7.77 10.18
C PHE A 8 -0.63 -8.17 11.39
N ALA A 9 -0.85 -9.47 11.60
CA ALA A 9 -1.61 -9.98 12.74
C ALA A 9 -0.91 -9.70 14.06
N LEU A 10 0.41 -9.86 14.13
CA LEU A 10 1.21 -9.51 15.31
C LEU A 10 1.05 -8.02 15.64
N VAL A 11 1.25 -7.13 14.67
CA VAL A 11 1.12 -5.68 14.89
C VAL A 11 -0.32 -5.32 15.27
N THR A 12 -1.32 -5.89 14.61
CA THR A 12 -2.74 -5.66 14.93
C THR A 12 -3.05 -6.10 16.36
N TRP A 13 -2.55 -7.27 16.76
CA TRP A 13 -2.71 -7.76 18.13
C TRP A 13 -2.07 -6.84 19.15
N GLN A 14 -0.86 -6.31 18.86
CA GLN A 14 -0.21 -5.34 19.74
C GLN A 14 -1.06 -4.08 19.87
N VAL A 15 -1.59 -3.53 18.77
CA VAL A 15 -2.44 -2.33 18.80
C VAL A 15 -3.73 -2.55 19.60
N VAL A 16 -4.41 -3.67 19.40
CA VAL A 16 -5.71 -3.93 20.05
C VAL A 16 -5.57 -4.36 21.52
N ALA A 17 -4.41 -4.90 21.92
CA ALA A 17 -4.16 -5.38 23.28
C ALA A 17 -3.29 -4.44 24.12
N ASP A 18 -3.07 -3.20 23.67
CA ASP A 18 -2.16 -2.23 24.31
C ASP A 18 -0.79 -2.86 24.63
N GLY A 19 -0.25 -3.57 23.63
CA GLY A 19 0.94 -4.38 23.76
C GLY A 19 2.24 -3.59 23.96
N PRO A 20 3.32 -4.27 24.40
CA PRO A 20 4.60 -3.63 24.71
C PRO A 20 5.29 -2.93 23.52
N LEU A 21 4.86 -3.19 22.27
CA LEU A 21 5.41 -2.51 21.11
C LEU A 21 4.92 -1.06 20.94
N LEU A 22 3.80 -0.65 21.56
CA LEU A 22 3.30 0.73 21.42
C LEU A 22 4.27 1.74 22.04
N GLY A 23 4.79 1.48 23.23
CA GLY A 23 5.69 2.43 23.90
C GLY A 23 6.94 2.77 23.07
N PRO A 24 7.68 1.80 22.50
CA PRO A 24 8.77 2.08 21.56
C PRO A 24 8.31 2.73 20.24
N ASP A 25 7.18 2.30 19.68
CA ASP A 25 6.60 2.86 18.45
C ASP A 25 6.29 4.35 18.59
N GLU A 26 5.63 4.71 19.68
CA GLU A 26 5.25 6.09 19.99
C GLU A 26 6.46 6.97 20.27
N ARG A 27 7.41 6.47 21.07
CA ARG A 27 8.68 7.17 21.32
C ARG A 27 9.46 7.41 20.03
N LEU A 28 9.51 6.43 19.14
CA LEU A 28 10.17 6.57 17.85
C LEU A 28 9.43 7.56 16.96
N GLY A 29 8.10 7.45 16.85
CA GLY A 29 7.26 8.35 16.07
C GLY A 29 7.43 9.81 16.51
N LEU A 30 7.34 10.08 17.81
CA LEU A 30 7.53 11.41 18.37
C LEU A 30 8.97 11.93 18.20
N ALA A 31 9.98 11.07 18.33
CA ALA A 31 11.37 11.46 18.13
C ALA A 31 11.70 11.81 16.66
N LEU A 32 10.98 11.22 15.70
CA LEU A 32 11.11 11.48 14.27
C LEU A 32 10.22 12.64 13.80
N ALA A 33 9.08 12.87 14.45
CA ALA A 33 8.18 13.95 14.10
C ALA A 33 8.90 15.31 14.15
N GLY A 34 8.70 16.12 13.11
CA GLY A 34 9.34 17.43 12.96
C GLY A 34 10.79 17.39 12.49
N ARG A 35 11.38 16.22 12.21
CA ARG A 35 12.75 16.14 11.66
C ARG A 35 12.80 16.33 10.15
N GLY A 36 13.93 16.88 9.70
CA GLY A 36 14.24 17.06 8.28
C GLY A 36 13.55 18.26 7.63
N PRO A 37 13.79 18.51 6.34
CA PRO A 37 13.18 19.61 5.62
C PRO A 37 11.66 19.39 5.52
N ARG A 38 10.88 20.36 6.03
CA ARG A 38 9.42 20.29 6.05
C ARG A 38 8.83 20.09 4.65
N ALA A 39 9.27 20.89 3.67
CA ALA A 39 8.78 20.81 2.29
C ALA A 39 9.00 19.43 1.66
N LEU A 40 10.13 18.78 1.96
CA LEU A 40 10.41 17.44 1.45
C LEU A 40 9.54 16.37 2.11
N SER A 41 9.31 16.51 3.41
CA SER A 41 8.50 15.58 4.19
C SER A 41 7.02 15.68 3.84
N ASP A 42 6.52 16.90 3.59
CA ASP A 42 5.18 17.16 3.05
C ASP A 42 5.04 16.56 1.65
N LEU A 43 5.97 16.86 0.73
CA LEU A 43 5.98 16.27 -0.62
C LEU A 43 5.93 14.74 -0.59
N PHE A 44 6.72 14.14 0.29
CA PHE A 44 6.74 12.69 0.45
C PHE A 44 5.41 12.16 0.97
N ALA A 45 4.83 12.76 2.02
CA ALA A 45 3.52 12.37 2.52
C ALA A 45 2.43 12.46 1.43
N ASP A 46 2.47 13.51 0.60
CA ASP A 46 1.50 13.76 -0.46
C ASP A 46 1.50 12.68 -1.56
N LEU A 47 2.59 11.95 -1.75
CA LEU A 47 2.63 10.80 -2.67
C LEU A 47 1.60 9.71 -2.29
N GLY A 48 1.25 9.61 -1.01
CA GLY A 48 0.23 8.68 -0.53
C GLY A 48 -1.20 9.15 -0.66
N ASN A 49 -1.41 10.42 -1.02
CA ASN A 49 -2.75 10.98 -1.15
C ASN A 49 -3.46 10.36 -2.35
N MET A 50 -4.78 10.18 -2.22
CA MET A 50 -5.58 9.60 -3.30
C MET A 50 -5.53 10.48 -4.55
N GLU A 51 -5.43 11.81 -4.41
CA GLU A 51 -5.31 12.73 -5.54
C GLU A 51 -4.01 12.56 -6.35
N VAL A 52 -2.98 11.90 -5.80
CA VAL A 52 -1.70 11.66 -6.47
C VAL A 52 -1.57 10.19 -6.91
N ALA A 53 -1.77 9.26 -5.98
CA ALA A 53 -1.55 7.85 -6.21
C ALA A 53 -2.59 7.23 -7.16
N VAL A 54 -3.87 7.59 -7.03
CA VAL A 54 -4.94 7.01 -7.86
C VAL A 54 -4.83 7.46 -9.32
N PRO A 55 -4.57 8.74 -9.65
CA PRO A 55 -4.30 9.13 -11.03
C PRO A 55 -3.07 8.45 -11.63
N ALA A 56 -2.00 8.27 -10.86
CA ALA A 56 -0.82 7.53 -11.33
C ALA A 56 -1.17 6.09 -11.72
N LEU A 57 -1.96 5.40 -10.88
CA LEU A 57 -2.49 4.07 -11.20
C LEU A 57 -3.43 4.11 -12.42
N ALA A 58 -4.31 5.10 -12.51
CA ALA A 58 -5.25 5.24 -13.63
C ALA A 58 -4.52 5.41 -14.97
N CYS A 59 -3.43 6.19 -15.00
CA CYS A 59 -2.57 6.32 -16.17
C CYS A 59 -1.95 4.97 -16.56
N ALA A 60 -1.41 4.21 -15.61
CA ALA A 60 -0.87 2.88 -15.88
C ALA A 60 -1.95 1.90 -16.37
N ALA A 61 -3.14 1.95 -15.78
CA ALA A 61 -4.30 1.15 -16.18
C ALA A 61 -4.78 1.51 -17.59
N LEU A 62 -4.77 2.79 -17.96
CA LEU A 62 -5.09 3.25 -19.31
C LEU A 62 -4.07 2.71 -20.33
N VAL A 63 -2.78 2.77 -20.02
CA VAL A 63 -1.74 2.18 -20.88
C VAL A 63 -1.99 0.69 -21.09
N ALA A 64 -2.21 -0.07 -20.01
CA ALA A 64 -2.54 -1.49 -20.11
C ALA A 64 -3.82 -1.75 -20.91
N TRP A 65 -4.85 -0.92 -20.73
CA TRP A 65 -6.11 -1.00 -21.45
C TRP A 65 -5.93 -0.81 -22.96
N LEU A 66 -5.16 0.21 -23.36
CA LEU A 66 -4.82 0.50 -24.75
C LEU A 66 -3.97 -0.61 -25.39
N ARG A 67 -3.14 -1.28 -24.59
CA ARG A 67 -2.32 -2.43 -24.98
C ARG A 67 -3.07 -3.77 -24.96
N ARG A 68 -4.40 -3.75 -24.74
CA ARG A 68 -5.32 -4.91 -24.70
C ARG A 68 -5.21 -5.79 -23.46
N ASP A 69 -4.46 -5.39 -22.43
CA ASP A 69 -4.35 -6.08 -21.14
C ASP A 69 -5.47 -5.66 -20.16
N ARG A 70 -6.71 -5.65 -20.65
CA ARG A 70 -7.89 -5.15 -19.91
C ARG A 70 -8.15 -5.90 -18.60
N ARG A 71 -7.83 -7.20 -18.55
CA ARG A 71 -7.99 -8.02 -17.34
C ARG A 71 -7.07 -7.53 -16.21
N GLU A 72 -5.82 -7.21 -16.53
CA GLU A 72 -4.86 -6.72 -15.53
C GLU A 72 -5.28 -5.34 -15.03
N ALA A 73 -5.77 -4.46 -15.92
CA ALA A 73 -6.32 -3.16 -15.52
C ALA A 73 -7.50 -3.31 -14.55
N VAL A 74 -8.40 -4.29 -14.77
CA VAL A 74 -9.49 -4.60 -13.84
C VAL A 74 -8.96 -5.12 -12.51
N TYR A 75 -7.99 -6.04 -12.50
CA TYR A 75 -7.40 -6.53 -11.24
C TYR A 75 -6.72 -5.41 -10.45
N ALA A 76 -6.04 -4.48 -11.13
CA ALA A 76 -5.44 -3.32 -10.51
C ALA A 76 -6.50 -2.38 -9.88
N ALA A 77 -7.62 -2.14 -10.57
CA ALA A 77 -8.73 -1.39 -10.03
C ALA A 77 -9.35 -2.08 -8.80
N LEU A 78 -9.54 -3.41 -8.86
CA LEU A 78 -10.02 -4.20 -7.73
C LEU A 78 -9.05 -4.16 -6.54
N ALA A 79 -7.73 -4.14 -6.79
CA ALA A 79 -6.72 -3.92 -5.76
C ALA A 79 -6.95 -2.60 -5.03
N MET A 80 -7.14 -1.53 -5.78
CA MET A 80 -7.32 -0.20 -5.23
C MET A 80 -8.64 -0.09 -4.45
N VAL A 81 -9.72 -0.72 -4.92
CA VAL A 81 -10.99 -0.80 -4.19
C VAL A 81 -10.85 -1.60 -2.89
N ALA A 82 -10.00 -2.62 -2.85
CA ALA A 82 -9.76 -3.39 -1.63
C ALA A 82 -9.13 -2.56 -0.50
N VAL A 83 -8.41 -1.47 -0.81
CA VAL A 83 -7.78 -0.60 0.19
C VAL A 83 -8.82 -0.03 1.18
N PRO A 84 -9.82 0.77 0.78
CA PRO A 84 -10.80 1.29 1.73
C PRO A 84 -11.66 0.18 2.36
N VAL A 85 -11.97 -0.88 1.61
CA VAL A 85 -12.75 -2.03 2.11
C VAL A 85 -12.07 -2.71 3.29
N LEU A 86 -10.73 -2.80 3.29
CA LEU A 86 -9.97 -3.41 4.37
C LEU A 86 -9.56 -2.40 5.44
N VAL A 87 -9.11 -1.21 5.05
CA VAL A 87 -8.55 -0.21 5.98
C VAL A 87 -9.63 0.47 6.82
N VAL A 88 -10.78 0.84 6.24
CA VAL A 88 -11.82 1.58 6.98
C VAL A 88 -12.39 0.77 8.16
N PRO A 89 -12.77 -0.52 8.00
CA PRO A 89 -13.23 -1.31 9.13
C PRO A 89 -12.18 -1.46 10.24
N LEU A 90 -10.91 -1.63 9.88
CA LEU A 90 -9.81 -1.72 10.84
C LEU A 90 -9.62 -0.41 11.62
N LYS A 91 -9.75 0.74 10.94
CA LYS A 91 -9.70 2.05 11.59
C LYS A 91 -10.82 2.23 12.61
N LEU A 92 -12.05 1.86 12.23
CA LEU A 92 -13.21 1.94 13.11
C LEU A 92 -13.12 0.97 14.29
N TRP A 93 -12.54 -0.22 14.07
CA TRP A 93 -12.43 -1.24 15.10
C TRP A 93 -11.31 -0.96 16.11
N THR A 94 -10.14 -0.55 15.62
CA THR A 94 -8.97 -0.30 16.48
C THR A 94 -9.02 1.05 17.17
N ASP A 95 -9.74 2.02 16.60
CA ASP A 95 -9.92 3.38 17.13
C ASP A 95 -8.59 4.04 17.59
N ARG A 96 -7.47 3.68 16.94
CA ARG A 96 -6.15 4.09 17.39
C ARG A 96 -5.97 5.60 17.24
N GLN A 97 -5.59 6.27 18.33
CA GLN A 97 -5.25 7.70 18.35
C GLN A 97 -3.99 7.99 17.51
N GLY A 98 -3.99 9.14 16.82
CA GLY A 98 -2.86 9.61 16.02
C GLY A 98 -1.74 10.26 16.86
N PRO A 99 -0.54 10.48 16.27
CA PRO A 99 0.62 10.96 17.02
C PRO A 99 0.55 12.37 17.63
N LEU A 100 -0.02 13.32 16.88
CA LEU A 100 -0.03 14.74 17.24
C LEU A 100 -1.45 15.32 17.18
N THR A 101 -2.44 14.50 17.54
CA THR A 101 -3.87 14.80 17.40
C THR A 101 -4.69 13.97 18.39
N GLU A 102 -5.84 14.49 18.80
CA GLU A 102 -6.82 13.75 19.60
C GLU A 102 -7.75 12.88 18.73
N ALA A 103 -7.64 12.99 17.40
CA ALA A 103 -8.42 12.17 16.48
C ALA A 103 -7.96 10.71 16.49
N THR A 104 -8.91 9.81 16.26
CA THR A 104 -8.71 8.36 16.21
C THR A 104 -8.83 7.79 14.79
N GLY A 105 -8.68 6.48 14.64
CA GLY A 105 -8.75 5.79 13.35
C GLY A 105 -7.47 5.94 12.51
N TYR A 106 -6.31 5.98 13.16
CA TYR A 106 -5.02 6.09 12.47
C TYR A 106 -4.43 4.75 12.03
N TYR A 107 -4.85 3.64 12.65
CA TYR A 107 -4.38 2.29 12.31
C TYR A 107 -5.35 1.52 11.40
N PRO A 108 -4.86 0.87 10.32
CA PRO A 108 -3.54 1.04 9.72
C PRO A 108 -3.48 2.29 8.83
N SER A 109 -2.28 2.70 8.40
CA SER A 109 -2.08 3.92 7.59
C SER A 109 -2.74 3.82 6.21
N GLY A 110 -3.75 4.66 5.94
CA GLY A 110 -4.46 4.70 4.66
C GLY A 110 -3.59 5.21 3.50
N HIS A 111 -2.77 6.23 3.74
CA HIS A 111 -1.85 6.79 2.75
C HIS A 111 -0.78 5.78 2.33
N THR A 112 -0.20 5.05 3.29
CA THR A 112 0.75 3.98 3.00
C THR A 112 0.09 2.84 2.22
N ALA A 113 -1.13 2.43 2.59
CA ALA A 113 -1.84 1.37 1.88
C ALA A 113 -2.18 1.78 0.44
N THR A 114 -2.65 3.02 0.25
CA THR A 114 -2.94 3.62 -1.07
C THR A 114 -1.68 3.68 -1.92
N ALA A 115 -0.57 4.25 -1.42
CA ALA A 115 0.70 4.30 -2.15
C ALA A 115 1.20 2.89 -2.54
N ALA A 116 1.22 1.97 -1.58
CA ALA A 116 1.72 0.61 -1.79
C ALA A 116 0.93 -0.13 -2.88
N VAL A 117 -0.41 -0.08 -2.80
CA VAL A 117 -1.28 -0.74 -3.79
C VAL A 117 -1.24 -0.02 -5.13
N ALA A 118 -1.34 1.31 -5.16
CA ALA A 118 -1.36 2.07 -6.41
C ALA A 118 -0.05 1.94 -7.18
N TYR A 119 1.10 2.20 -6.53
CA TYR A 119 2.39 2.11 -7.19
C TYR A 119 2.79 0.65 -7.48
N GLY A 120 2.46 -0.28 -6.57
CA GLY A 120 2.70 -1.71 -6.78
C GLY A 120 1.90 -2.27 -7.96
N ALA A 121 0.60 -1.95 -8.05
CA ALA A 121 -0.24 -2.36 -9.17
C ALA A 121 0.20 -1.68 -10.48
N ALA A 122 0.54 -0.39 -10.45
CA ALA A 122 1.10 0.31 -11.60
C ALA A 122 2.40 -0.35 -12.09
N ALA A 123 3.27 -0.78 -11.18
CA ALA A 123 4.49 -1.51 -11.52
C ALA A 123 4.18 -2.84 -12.22
N VAL A 124 3.20 -3.60 -11.73
CA VAL A 124 2.74 -4.84 -12.37
C VAL A 124 2.21 -4.57 -13.79
N LEU A 125 1.41 -3.53 -13.96
CA LEU A 125 0.82 -3.17 -15.25
C LEU A 125 1.87 -2.72 -16.28
N LEU A 126 2.89 -1.98 -15.85
CA LEU A 126 3.89 -1.40 -16.75
C LEU A 126 5.10 -2.31 -16.97
N ALA A 127 5.37 -3.26 -16.07
CA ALA A 127 6.50 -4.19 -16.16
C ALA A 127 6.64 -4.90 -17.53
N PRO A 128 5.57 -5.34 -18.21
CA PRO A 128 5.68 -5.98 -19.53
C PRO A 128 6.16 -5.05 -20.66
N TYR A 129 6.02 -3.73 -20.48
CA TYR A 129 6.34 -2.74 -21.52
C TYR A 129 7.70 -2.09 -21.35
N VAL A 130 8.44 -2.44 -20.30
CA VAL A 130 9.77 -1.90 -20.02
C VAL A 130 10.82 -3.01 -20.04
N ARG A 131 11.98 -2.71 -20.64
CA ARG A 131 13.06 -3.71 -20.79
C ARG A 131 13.63 -4.20 -19.44
N ARG A 132 13.64 -3.34 -18.43
CA ARG A 132 14.10 -3.65 -17.06
C ARG A 132 12.92 -3.59 -16.10
N SER A 133 12.03 -4.59 -16.18
CA SER A 133 10.82 -4.69 -15.37
C SER A 133 11.05 -4.54 -13.86
N TRP A 134 12.18 -5.04 -13.34
CA TRP A 134 12.55 -4.90 -11.93
C TRP A 134 12.60 -3.44 -11.45
N MET A 135 12.93 -2.49 -12.33
CA MET A 135 13.01 -1.07 -11.99
C MET A 135 11.64 -0.50 -11.62
N MET A 136 10.55 -1.02 -12.20
CA MET A 136 9.20 -0.58 -11.85
C MET A 136 8.85 -0.96 -10.41
N PHE A 137 9.22 -2.17 -10.00
CA PHE A 137 8.99 -2.65 -8.63
C PHE A 137 9.87 -1.89 -7.63
N VAL A 138 11.12 -1.60 -7.98
CA VAL A 138 12.00 -0.74 -7.15
C VAL A 138 11.41 0.66 -7.01
N ALA A 139 10.95 1.27 -8.09
CA ALA A 139 10.29 2.57 -8.05
C ALA A 139 9.05 2.56 -7.15
N ALA A 140 8.21 1.52 -7.24
CA ALA A 140 7.03 1.38 -6.39
C ALA A 140 7.37 1.28 -4.90
N VAL A 141 8.39 0.49 -4.56
CA VAL A 141 8.89 0.38 -3.18
C VAL A 141 9.45 1.72 -2.71
N LEU A 142 10.25 2.41 -3.53
CA LEU A 142 10.84 3.70 -3.16
C LEU A 142 9.78 4.79 -2.95
N LEU A 143 8.77 4.89 -3.82
CA LEU A 143 7.67 5.85 -3.66
C LEU A 143 6.85 5.58 -2.40
N THR A 144 6.56 4.31 -2.14
CA THR A 144 5.83 3.90 -0.92
C THR A 144 6.67 4.14 0.34
N ALA A 145 7.99 3.92 0.27
CA ALA A 145 8.92 4.19 1.37
C ALA A 145 9.06 5.69 1.63
N ALA A 146 9.18 6.50 0.58
CA ALA A 146 9.16 7.96 0.68
C ALA A 146 7.87 8.41 1.36
N THR A 147 6.71 7.96 0.87
CA THR A 147 5.39 8.22 1.49
C THR A 147 5.40 7.90 2.98
N SER A 148 5.80 6.69 3.33
CA SER A 148 5.86 6.19 4.70
C SER A 148 6.75 7.05 5.61
N ILE A 149 7.93 7.44 5.10
CA ILE A 149 8.86 8.31 5.81
C ILE A 149 8.26 9.70 6.01
N GLY A 150 7.67 10.29 4.97
CA GLY A 150 6.99 11.58 5.04
C GLY A 150 5.91 11.59 6.11
N LEU A 151 5.03 10.59 6.14
CA LEU A 151 3.96 10.48 7.14
C LEU A 151 4.49 10.43 8.58
N VAL A 152 5.54 9.65 8.84
CA VAL A 152 6.14 9.54 10.18
C VAL A 152 6.85 10.85 10.57
N LEU A 153 7.62 11.45 9.65
CA LEU A 153 8.31 12.73 9.89
C LEU A 153 7.34 13.89 10.12
N ARG A 154 6.14 13.84 9.54
CA ARG A 154 5.09 14.84 9.76
C ARG A 154 4.22 14.54 10.99
N GLY A 155 4.41 13.39 11.64
CA GLY A 155 3.59 12.97 12.77
C GLY A 155 2.15 12.64 12.38
N TYR A 156 1.92 12.27 11.11
CA TYR A 156 0.59 11.88 10.61
C TYR A 156 0.26 10.43 10.90
N HIS A 157 1.24 9.56 11.11
CA HIS A 157 1.04 8.16 11.46
C HIS A 157 2.17 7.61 12.32
N TRP A 158 1.86 6.61 13.15
CA TRP A 158 2.86 5.86 13.88
C TRP A 158 3.64 4.90 12.96
N PRO A 159 4.93 4.61 13.23
CA PRO A 159 5.69 3.61 12.49
C PRO A 159 4.99 2.23 12.34
N LEU A 160 4.28 1.75 13.38
CA LEU A 160 3.51 0.51 13.28
C LEU A 160 2.28 0.61 12.37
N ASP A 161 1.62 1.77 12.27
CA ASP A 161 0.50 1.98 11.34
C ASP A 161 0.97 1.79 9.90
N VAL A 162 2.15 2.32 9.60
CA VAL A 162 2.83 2.23 8.32
C VAL A 162 3.23 0.79 8.03
N LEU A 163 3.93 0.12 8.97
CA LEU A 163 4.39 -1.26 8.81
C LEU A 163 3.24 -2.23 8.56
N ALA A 164 2.13 -2.06 9.27
CA ALA A 164 0.92 -2.85 9.06
C ALA A 164 0.36 -2.66 7.64
N SER A 165 0.29 -1.41 7.16
CA SER A 165 -0.17 -1.13 5.79
C SER A 165 0.73 -1.72 4.71
N TRP A 166 2.05 -1.75 4.90
CA TRP A 166 2.96 -2.45 3.98
C TRP A 166 2.63 -3.94 3.89
N CYS A 167 2.39 -4.57 5.04
CA CYS A 167 2.08 -6.00 5.09
C CYS A 167 0.70 -6.30 4.47
N LEU A 168 -0.31 -5.49 4.79
CA LEU A 168 -1.66 -5.60 4.25
C LEU A 168 -1.67 -5.40 2.72
N ALA A 169 -1.07 -4.31 2.23
CA ALA A 169 -0.99 -4.02 0.81
C ALA A 169 -0.19 -5.08 0.03
N GLY A 170 0.93 -5.54 0.60
CA GLY A 170 1.70 -6.64 0.02
C GLY A 170 0.88 -7.92 -0.10
N ALA A 171 0.08 -8.26 0.91
CA ALA A 171 -0.82 -9.41 0.85
C ALA A 171 -1.90 -9.24 -0.24
N VAL A 172 -2.53 -8.07 -0.34
CA VAL A 172 -3.53 -7.76 -1.39
C VAL A 172 -2.92 -7.95 -2.79
N LEU A 173 -1.75 -7.37 -3.04
CA LEU A 173 -1.08 -7.46 -4.34
C LEU A 173 -0.69 -8.91 -4.69
N LEU A 174 -0.23 -9.70 -3.72
CA LEU A 174 0.10 -11.10 -3.94
C LEU A 174 -1.15 -11.94 -4.26
N VAL A 175 -2.27 -11.75 -3.53
CA VAL A 175 -3.54 -12.46 -3.83
C VAL A 175 -3.98 -12.15 -5.26
N LEU A 176 -3.94 -10.88 -5.66
CA LEU A 176 -4.35 -10.50 -7.00
C LEU A 176 -3.41 -11.00 -8.08
N GLY A 177 -2.09 -11.02 -7.82
CA GLY A 177 -1.12 -11.65 -8.70
C GLY A 177 -1.40 -13.15 -8.91
N GLU A 178 -1.77 -13.86 -7.86
CA GLU A 178 -2.17 -15.27 -7.94
C GLU A 178 -3.46 -15.46 -8.75
N VAL A 179 -4.51 -14.69 -8.47
CA VAL A 179 -5.80 -14.73 -9.19
C VAL A 179 -5.61 -14.42 -10.68
N SER A 180 -4.81 -13.39 -10.98
CA SER A 180 -4.44 -13.01 -12.33
C SER A 180 -3.70 -14.15 -13.07
N SER A 181 -2.68 -14.75 -12.42
CA SER A 181 -1.91 -15.85 -13.01
C SER A 181 -2.76 -17.10 -13.29
N ARG A 182 -3.68 -17.45 -12.37
CA ARG A 182 -4.60 -18.59 -12.53
C ARG A 182 -5.58 -18.35 -13.69
N SER A 183 -6.08 -17.12 -13.81
CA SER A 183 -6.99 -16.73 -14.89
C SER A 183 -6.33 -16.79 -16.26
N ARG A 184 -5.06 -16.40 -16.37
CA ARG A 184 -4.27 -16.56 -17.60
C ARG A 184 -4.10 -18.02 -18.01
N ARG A 185 -3.72 -18.91 -17.08
CA ARG A 185 -3.58 -20.36 -17.34
C ARG A 185 -4.89 -21.03 -17.78
N ARG A 186 -6.03 -20.58 -17.24
CA ARG A 186 -7.35 -21.10 -17.62
C ARG A 186 -7.79 -20.62 -19.00
N SER A 187 -7.35 -19.43 -19.43
CA SER A 187 -7.61 -18.93 -20.78
C SER A 187 -6.79 -19.69 -21.83
N SER A 188 -5.52 -20.00 -21.55
CA SER A 188 -4.64 -20.72 -22.48
C SER A 188 -5.00 -22.20 -22.66
N SER A 189 -5.67 -22.82 -21.69
CA SER A 189 -6.15 -24.21 -21.78
C SER A 189 -7.49 -24.36 -22.51
N ARG A 190 -8.17 -23.24 -22.84
CA ARG A 190 -9.48 -23.23 -23.51
C ARG A 190 -9.41 -22.98 -25.02
N THR A 191 -8.23 -22.71 -25.58
CA THR A 191 -8.03 -22.66 -27.03
C THR A 191 -7.78 -24.09 -27.55
N PRO A 192 -8.73 -24.73 -28.24
CA PRO A 192 -8.46 -25.98 -28.93
C PRO A 192 -7.49 -25.69 -30.07
N SER A 193 -6.42 -26.46 -30.19
CA SER A 193 -5.57 -26.48 -31.38
C SER A 193 -6.38 -27.12 -32.51
N CYS A 194 -6.79 -26.31 -33.49
CA CYS A 194 -7.28 -26.77 -34.79
C CYS A 194 -6.11 -27.09 -35.73
#